data_AF-A0A177QTR0-F1
#
_entry.id   AF-A0A177QTR0-F1
#
_cell.length_a   1.000
_cell.length_b   1.000
_cell.length_c   1.000
_cell.angle_alpha   90.00
_cell.angle_beta   90.00
_cell.angle_gamma   90.00
#
_symmetry.space_group_name_H-M   'P 1'
#
loop_
_entity.id
_entity.type
_entity.pdbx_description
1 polymer ?
#
loop_
_entity_poly.entity_id
_entity_poly.type
_entity_poly.pdbx_seq_one_letter_code
_entity_poly.pdbx_strand_id
1 'polypeptide(L)' 'MVDCPLALPSRQNTQVRAMHRACLILGGVAQLADHLKVAETALRGWLAGIEEPPLEAFLAAVEILLLHADNAGRA' A
#
# COMPACT_ATOMS: atom_id res chain seq x y z
N MET A 1 7.38 -12.87 -8.99
CA MET A 1 6.04 -12.34 -8.65
C MET A 1 6.20 -11.46 -7.43
N VAL A 2 5.67 -10.24 -7.44
CA VAL A 2 5.73 -9.34 -6.28
C VAL A 2 4.72 -9.84 -5.26
N ASP A 3 5.15 -10.13 -4.03
CA ASP A 3 4.27 -10.51 -2.94
C ASP A 3 3.49 -9.28 -2.48
N CYS A 4 2.26 -9.14 -2.97
CA CYS A 4 1.36 -8.06 -2.63
C CYS A 4 -0.10 -8.53 -2.78
N PRO A 5 -0.76 -8.94 -1.68
CA PRO A 5 -2.13 -9.42 -1.74
C PRO A 5 -3.08 -8.29 -2.14
N LEU A 6 -4.15 -8.67 -2.85
CA LEU A 6 -5.24 -7.78 -3.24
C LEU A 6 -6.52 -8.24 -2.51
N ALA A 7 -7.23 -7.29 -1.90
CA ALA A 7 -8.52 -7.56 -1.28
C ALA A 7 -9.58 -8.03 -2.29
N LEU A 8 -10.52 -8.83 -1.79
CA LEU A 8 -11.76 -9.18 -2.51
C LEU A 8 -12.51 -7.91 -2.94
N PRO A 9 -13.23 -7.90 -4.08
CA PRO A 9 -13.92 -6.71 -4.57
C PRO A 9 -14.85 -6.05 -3.56
N SER A 10 -15.53 -6.84 -2.72
CA SER A 10 -16.44 -6.35 -1.66
C SER A 10 -15.74 -5.60 -0.53
N ARG A 11 -14.41 -5.72 -0.40
CA ARG A 11 -13.57 -5.06 0.61
C ARG A 11 -12.65 -4.01 0.00
N GLN A 12 -12.76 -3.75 -1.29
CA GLN A 12 -11.96 -2.70 -1.93
C GLN A 12 -12.57 -1.33 -1.64
N ASN A 13 -11.76 -0.46 -1.05
CA ASN A 13 -12.04 0.95 -0.90
C ASN A 13 -10.80 1.75 -1.33
N THR A 14 -10.87 3.08 -1.21
CA THR A 14 -9.75 3.96 -1.60
C THR A 14 -8.46 3.67 -0.84
N GLN A 15 -8.53 3.42 0.48
CA GLN A 15 -7.36 3.11 1.30
C GLN A 15 -6.71 1.80 0.85
N VAL A 16 -7.49 0.72 0.72
CA VAL A 16 -7.00 -0.60 0.29
C VAL A 16 -6.34 -0.51 -1.08
N ARG A 17 -6.96 0.21 -2.04
CA ARG A 17 -6.39 0.40 -3.38
C ARG A 17 -5.09 1.20 -3.36
N ALA A 18 -5.01 2.26 -2.55
CA ALA A 18 -3.80 3.05 -2.40
C ALA A 18 -2.67 2.23 -1.77
N MET A 19 -2.95 1.51 -0.68
CA MET A 19 -1.99 0.63 -0.01
C MET A 19 -1.46 -0.46 -0.95
N HIS A 20 -2.36 -1.12 -1.70
CA HIS A 20 -1.97 -2.13 -2.68
C HIS A 20 -1.08 -1.53 -3.78
N ARG A 21 -1.42 -0.33 -4.27
CA ARG A 21 -0.61 0.34 -5.29
C ARG A 21 0.77 0.75 -4.75
N ALA A 22 0.85 1.27 -3.53
CA ALA A 22 2.12 1.62 -2.89
C ALA A 22 3.01 0.38 -2.70
N CYS A 23 2.40 -0.75 -2.30
CA CYS A 23 3.05 -2.04 -2.16
C CYS A 23 3.64 -2.53 -3.50
N LEU A 24 2.91 -2.41 -4.60
CA LEU A 24 3.43 -2.72 -5.93
C LEU A 24 4.57 -1.78 -6.35
N ILE A 25 4.47 -0.48 -6.06
CA ILE A 25 5.50 0.52 -6.40
C ILE A 25 6.81 0.23 -5.66
N LEU A 26 6.75 -0.08 -4.36
CA LEU A 26 7.93 -0.37 -3.55
C LEU A 26 8.50 -1.78 -3.74
N GLY A 27 7.75 -2.67 -4.39
CA GLY A 27 8.22 -4.01 -4.74
C GLY A 27 7.78 -5.14 -3.79
N GLY A 28 6.78 -4.89 -2.93
CA GLY A 28 6.11 -5.94 -2.14
C GLY A 28 5.77 -5.53 -0.70
N VAL A 29 5.16 -6.48 0.02
CA VAL A 29 4.75 -6.32 1.43
C VAL A 29 5.95 -5.98 2.32
N ALA A 30 7.07 -6.68 2.19
CA ALA A 30 8.25 -6.46 3.04
C ALA A 30 8.79 -5.02 2.91
N GLN A 31 8.91 -4.52 1.68
CA GLN A 31 9.43 -3.18 1.41
C GLN A 31 8.46 -2.10 1.90
N LEU A 32 7.16 -2.28 1.71
CA LEU A 32 6.18 -1.33 2.22
C LEU A 32 6.10 -1.37 3.75
N ALA A 33 6.16 -2.56 4.37
CA ALA A 33 6.15 -2.70 5.82
C ALA A 33 7.36 -2.01 6.47
N ASP A 34 8.55 -2.18 5.89
CA ASP A 34 9.77 -1.50 6.33
C ASP A 34 9.66 0.02 6.16
N HIS A 35 9.17 0.48 4.99
CA HIS A 35 8.96 1.91 4.72
C HIS A 35 7.99 2.56 5.72
N LEU A 36 6.89 1.88 6.03
CA LEU A 36 5.88 2.35 6.98
C LEU A 36 6.26 2.10 8.44
N LYS A 37 7.32 1.32 8.71
CA LYS A 37 7.74 0.88 10.04
C LYS A 37 6.65 0.13 10.81
N VAL A 38 5.96 -0.78 10.12
CA VAL A 38 4.87 -1.60 10.67
C VAL A 38 5.17 -3.09 10.51
N ALA A 39 4.48 -3.93 11.29
CA ALA A 39 4.57 -5.37 11.10
C ALA A 39 3.94 -5.80 9.77
N GLU A 40 4.56 -6.74 9.04
CA GLU A 40 4.01 -7.30 7.80
C GLU A 40 2.60 -7.89 7.99
N THR A 41 2.33 -8.48 9.15
CA THR A 41 1.03 -9.07 9.47
C THR A 41 -0.09 -8.02 9.49
N ALA A 42 0.16 -6.87 10.13
CA ALA A 42 -0.77 -5.75 10.13
C ALA A 42 -0.98 -5.19 8.71
N LEU A 43 0.12 -4.99 7.96
CA LEU A 43 0.03 -4.53 6.58
C LEU A 43 -0.77 -5.50 5.70
N ARG A 44 -0.60 -6.82 5.87
CA ARG A 44 -1.39 -7.82 5.14
C ARG A 44 -2.89 -7.74 5.49
N GLY A 45 -3.23 -7.46 6.75
CA GLY A 45 -4.61 -7.20 7.18
C GLY A 45 -5.23 -6.00 6.45
N TRP A 46 -4.47 -4.91 6.31
CA TRP A 46 -4.89 -3.71 5.59
C TRP A 46 -5.03 -3.96 4.08
N LEU A 47 -4.04 -4.62 3.46
CA LEU A 47 -4.06 -4.97 2.04
C LEU A 47 -5.20 -5.94 1.67
N ALA A 48 -5.62 -6.79 2.60
CA ALA A 48 -6.75 -7.68 2.45
C ALA A 48 -8.12 -7.02 2.75
N GLY A 49 -8.12 -5.76 3.19
CA GLY A 49 -9.32 -5.03 3.61
C GLY A 49 -10.04 -5.65 4.81
N ILE A 50 -9.29 -6.36 5.67
CA ILE A 50 -9.79 -6.96 6.91
C ILE A 50 -9.77 -5.91 8.03
N GLU A 51 -8.73 -5.09 8.04
CA GLU A 51 -8.50 -4.02 9.00
C GLU A 51 -8.32 -2.70 8.27
N GLU A 52 -8.63 -1.59 8.94
CA GLU A 52 -8.39 -0.26 8.41
C GLU A 52 -6.98 0.21 8.82
N PRO A 53 -6.15 0.70 7.87
CA PRO A 53 -4.88 1.29 8.22
C PRO A 53 -5.08 2.59 9.02
N PRO A 54 -4.22 2.88 10.02
CA PRO A 54 -4.15 4.20 10.63
C PRO A 54 -3.96 5.30 9.57
N LEU A 55 -4.49 6.50 9.86
CA LEU A 55 -4.49 7.61 8.90
C LEU A 55 -3.07 7.94 8.42
N GLU A 56 -2.09 7.95 9.32
CA GLU A 56 -0.68 8.20 9.01
C GLU A 56 -0.09 7.19 8.02
N ALA A 57 -0.44 5.90 8.16
CA ALA A 57 0.02 4.85 7.24
C ALA A 57 -0.61 5.02 5.86
N PHE A 58 -1.90 5.37 5.81
CA PHE A 58 -2.57 5.68 4.55
C PHE A 58 -1.97 6.90 3.86
N LEU A 59 -1.71 7.99 4.60
CA LEU A 59 -1.10 9.20 4.03
C LEU A 59 0.31 8.93 3.48
N ALA A 60 1.14 8.18 4.20
CA ALA A 60 2.46 7.77 3.69
C ALA A 60 2.36 6.92 2.41
N ALA A 61 1.37 6.04 2.31
CA ALA A 61 1.11 5.32 1.06
C ALA A 61 0.70 6.27 -0.08
N VAL A 62 -0.12 7.28 0.19
CA VAL A 62 -0.47 8.31 -0.79
C VAL A 62 0.76 9.10 -1.25
N GLU A 63 1.70 9.43 -0.35
CA GLU A 63 2.95 10.11 -0.71
C GLU A 63 3.79 9.28 -1.70
N ILE A 64 3.89 7.96 -1.50
CA ILE A 64 4.57 7.05 -2.45
C ILE A 64 3.92 7.15 -3.85
N LEU A 65 2.57 7.18 -3.90
CA LEU A 65 1.83 7.27 -5.16
C LEU A 65 2.08 8.60 -5.88
N LEU A 66 2.08 9.72 -5.13
CA LEU A 66 2.34 11.05 -5.67
C LEU A 66 3.76 11.15 -6.21
N LEU A 67 4.77 10.72 -5.44
CA LEU A 67 6.16 10.71 -5.87
C LEU A 67 6.37 9.84 -7.13
N HIS A 68 5.69 8.69 -7.20
CA HIS A 68 5.75 7.83 -8.39
C HIS A 68 5.11 8.50 -9.61
N ALA A 69 3.96 9.16 -9.45
CA ALA A 69 3.29 9.89 -10.52
C ALA A 69 4.14 11.07 -11.04
N ASP A 70 4.74 11.84 -10.13
CA ASP A 70 5.65 12.95 -10.47
C ASP A 70 6.87 12.46 -11.25
N ASN A 71 7.44 11.32 -10.87
CA ASN A 71 8.58 10.71 -11.58
C ASN A 71 8.17 10.19 -12.95
N ALA A 72 6.97 9.62 -13.10
CA ALA A 72 6.45 9.13 -14.38
C ALA A 72 6.15 10.27 -15.37
N GLY A 73 5.72 11.44 -14.88
CA GLY A 73 5.46 12.61 -15.74
C GLY A 73 6.72 13.34 -16.23
N ARG A 74 7.89 13.00 -15.67
CA ARG A 74 9.21 13.57 -16.07
C ARG A 74 9.97 12.69 -17.07
N ALA A 75 9.44 11.52 -17.40
CA ALA A 75 10.06 10.53 -18.28
C ALA A 75 9.65 10.69 -19.75
#